data_AF-A0A3A0CNB7-F1
#
_entry.id   AF-A0A3A0CNB7-F1
#
_cell.length_a   1.000
_cell.length_b   1.000
_cell.length_c   1.000
_cell.angle_alpha   90.00
_cell.angle_beta   90.00
_cell.angle_gamma   90.00
#
_symmetry.space_group_name_H-M   'P 1'
#
loop_
_entity.id
_entity.type
_entity.pdbx_description
1 polymer ?
#
loop_
_entity_poly.entity_id
_entity_poly.type
_entity_poly.pdbx_seq_one_letter_code
_entity_poly.pdbx_strand_id
1 'polypeptide(L)'
;MLGGMISFSPDSIVFTRRYRQAVFALLLIVNAMVWVLPSNVAEQFAREQPVLLGRYSRTHVAWLIGMAILTPMILFPAFATSPAMLRRRVFAVFSAAIAATLALLAINVGLYFVTDYPYVAGDHVYHRPPNARYHSVYEDRPEPGQAYPVIRPGFGRVECTLTFDANGYRNRAVPDQCDIVTVGDSFTEGSRVTDGDEWPARLAVLTNQSVYNLGLSGYGLPEYVAAVKAYGLTLKPRIVVCMLYEGNDFRSTTTQAQRGVTWLQVLKASPLLMRLNDALLRGLGPIGSQSAAQRLPMLAWQPMALPEGPAARYYAFAPKQLLELYAEGEEFRGSGAWFASKGLLKELDRACREAGATLVVAYAPSKAHVVFPPAADRLPGNDVLAFCRLRYNKALPPADQICRAIAAGLGRRESVISQWCRQESIPFVSLTSALREACMGGRPCYYTYDQHWSPIGHEIAAKVISASLNKSTLAHVEGR
;
A
#
# COMPACT_ATOMS: atom_id res chain seq x y z
N MET A 1 -44.30 5.00 55.18
CA MET A 1 -43.52 6.26 55.12
C MET A 1 -42.20 6.02 54.41
N LEU A 2 -42.20 5.96 53.08
CA LEU A 2 -40.99 5.99 52.23
C LEU A 2 -41.48 6.43 50.84
N GLY A 3 -41.30 7.72 50.55
CA GLY A 3 -41.81 8.39 49.36
C GLY A 3 -41.17 9.77 49.23
N GLY A 4 -39.84 9.82 49.27
CA GLY A 4 -39.06 11.02 48.98
C GLY A 4 -38.69 11.05 47.51
N MET A 5 -39.57 11.64 46.69
CA MET A 5 -39.30 12.00 45.30
C MET A 5 -38.18 13.04 45.25
N ILE A 6 -37.06 12.70 44.60
CA ILE A 6 -36.12 13.69 44.07
C ILE A 6 -36.81 14.32 42.85
N SER A 7 -37.47 15.46 43.03
CA SER A 7 -38.00 16.25 41.90
C SER A 7 -36.87 17.07 41.29
N PHE A 8 -36.33 16.64 40.15
CA PHE A 8 -35.49 17.49 39.30
C PHE A 8 -36.41 18.47 38.55
N SER A 9 -36.46 19.73 38.99
CA SER A 9 -37.13 20.80 38.23
C SER A 9 -36.23 21.24 37.06
N PRO A 10 -36.68 21.16 35.79
CA PRO A 10 -35.92 21.58 34.60
C PRO A 10 -35.63 23.09 34.55
N ASP A 11 -36.27 23.90 35.38
CA ASP A 11 -36.19 25.37 35.33
C ASP A 11 -34.97 25.96 36.10
N SER A 12 -34.18 25.12 36.78
CA SER A 12 -33.04 25.58 37.60
C SER A 12 -31.67 25.50 36.92
N ILE A 13 -31.58 25.02 35.66
CA ILE A 13 -30.30 24.85 34.97
C ILE A 13 -29.87 26.16 34.30
N VAL A 14 -29.50 27.15 35.11
CA VAL A 14 -28.73 28.31 34.66
C VAL A 14 -27.36 28.24 35.32
N PHE A 15 -26.35 27.89 34.54
CA PHE A 15 -24.98 27.86 35.03
C PHE A 15 -24.58 29.23 35.58
N THR A 16 -24.00 29.25 36.78
CA THR A 16 -23.48 30.48 37.39
C THR A 16 -22.38 31.09 36.52
N ARG A 17 -22.18 32.41 36.60
CA ARG A 17 -21.12 33.11 35.86
C ARG A 17 -19.75 32.45 36.06
N ARG A 18 -19.46 32.03 37.30
CA ARG A 18 -18.23 31.30 37.65
C ARG A 18 -18.12 29.94 36.94
N TYR A 19 -19.21 29.18 36.86
CA TYR A 19 -19.22 27.90 36.13
C TYR A 19 -18.94 28.11 34.64
N ARG A 20 -19.54 29.11 34.00
CA ARG A 20 -19.31 29.40 32.57
C ARG A 20 -17.87 29.80 32.29
N GLN A 21 -17.29 30.63 33.16
CA GLN A 21 -15.88 31.01 33.07
C GLN A 21 -14.96 29.79 33.24
N ALA A 22 -15.28 28.88 34.16
CA ALA A 22 -14.53 27.65 34.35
C ALA A 22 -14.61 26.71 33.14
N VAL A 23 -15.80 26.50 32.56
CA VAL A 23 -15.97 25.68 31.34
C VAL A 23 -15.24 26.29 30.16
N PHE A 24 -15.33 27.61 29.98
CA PHE A 24 -14.61 28.32 28.92
C PHE A 24 -13.09 28.20 29.09
N ALA A 25 -12.57 28.43 30.30
CA ALA A 25 -11.15 28.29 30.60
C ALA A 25 -10.67 26.86 30.37
N LEU A 26 -11.43 25.85 30.80
CA LEU A 26 -11.11 24.45 30.57
C LEU A 26 -11.07 24.11 29.08
N LEU A 27 -12.07 24.55 28.30
CA LEU A 27 -12.10 24.31 26.85
C LEU A 27 -10.94 25.01 26.13
N LEU A 28 -10.57 26.23 26.54
CA LEU A 28 -9.40 26.91 26.01
C LEU A 28 -8.10 26.16 26.32
N ILE A 29 -7.93 25.70 27.56
CA ILE A 29 -6.76 24.92 27.97
C ILE A 29 -6.69 23.61 27.17
N VAL A 30 -7.78 22.86 27.08
CA VAL A 30 -7.84 21.61 26.30
C VAL A 30 -7.53 21.88 24.83
N ASN A 31 -8.13 22.89 24.21
CA ASN A 31 -7.83 23.26 22.82
C ASN A 31 -6.33 23.60 22.66
N ALA A 32 -5.79 24.46 23.52
CA ALA A 32 -4.37 24.82 23.48
C ALA A 32 -3.45 23.61 23.65
N MET A 33 -3.76 22.69 24.57
CA MET A 33 -2.99 21.46 24.79
C MET A 33 -2.94 20.58 23.54
N VAL A 34 -4.07 20.37 22.85
CA VAL A 34 -4.13 19.55 21.62
C VAL A 34 -3.31 20.19 20.49
N TRP A 35 -3.23 21.52 20.44
CA TRP A 35 -2.35 22.23 19.49
C TRP A 35 -0.87 22.13 19.89
N VAL A 36 -0.51 22.21 21.17
CA VAL A 36 0.90 22.22 21.58
C VAL A 36 1.57 20.84 21.42
N LEU A 37 0.86 19.78 21.79
CA LEU A 37 1.40 18.41 21.81
C LEU A 37 1.54 17.84 20.39
N PRO A 38 2.76 17.57 19.90
CA PRO A 38 2.95 16.94 18.60
C PRO A 38 2.63 15.44 18.65
N SER A 39 2.34 14.86 17.49
CA SER A 39 2.35 13.40 17.32
C SER A 39 3.79 12.86 17.31
N ASN A 40 3.95 11.55 17.51
CA ASN A 40 5.25 10.89 17.30
C ASN A 40 5.58 10.84 15.80
N VAL A 41 6.27 11.88 15.33
CA VAL A 41 6.63 12.06 13.91
C VAL A 41 7.51 10.92 13.39
N ALA A 42 8.46 10.44 14.19
CA ALA A 42 9.33 9.33 13.81
C ALA A 42 8.51 8.05 13.56
N GLU A 43 7.53 7.77 14.43
CA GLU A 43 6.61 6.65 14.23
C GLU A 43 5.72 6.82 12.99
N GLN A 44 5.25 8.04 12.68
CA GLN A 44 4.47 8.26 11.46
C GLN A 44 5.27 7.90 10.20
N PHE A 45 6.51 8.38 10.08
CA PHE A 45 7.38 8.02 8.96
C PHE A 45 7.64 6.50 8.90
N ALA A 46 7.84 5.87 10.05
CA ALA A 46 8.05 4.42 10.15
C ALA A 46 6.84 3.60 9.68
N ARG A 47 5.63 4.14 9.84
CA ARG A 47 4.38 3.56 9.38
C ARG A 47 3.98 4.01 7.97
N GLU A 48 4.86 4.72 7.27
CA GLU A 48 4.60 5.37 5.97
C GLU A 48 3.34 6.25 6.00
N GLN A 49 3.03 6.79 7.19
CA GLN A 49 1.90 7.68 7.39
C GLN A 49 2.35 9.13 7.16
N PRO A 50 1.49 9.94 6.53
CA PRO A 50 1.80 11.33 6.27
C PRO A 50 1.80 12.14 7.56
N VAL A 51 2.77 13.03 7.65
CA VAL A 51 2.94 14.01 8.73
C VAL A 51 2.40 15.35 8.22
N LEU A 52 1.38 15.84 8.90
CA LEU A 52 0.72 17.11 8.57
C LEU A 52 1.31 18.24 9.42
N LEU A 53 1.53 19.41 8.80
CA LEU A 53 2.15 20.57 9.45
C LEU A 53 3.52 20.29 10.07
N GLY A 54 4.20 19.22 9.64
CA GLY A 54 5.48 18.75 10.18
C GLY A 54 5.41 18.23 11.62
N ARG A 55 4.22 18.03 12.18
CA ARG A 55 4.05 17.75 13.63
C ARG A 55 2.97 16.74 13.96
N TYR A 56 1.93 16.61 13.14
CA TYR A 56 0.72 15.89 13.52
C TYR A 56 0.47 14.69 12.61
N SER A 57 -0.04 13.61 13.20
CA SER A 57 -0.65 12.52 12.45
C SER A 57 -2.00 12.94 11.87
N ARG A 58 -2.50 12.19 10.88
CA ARG A 58 -3.85 12.36 10.33
C ARG A 58 -4.93 12.36 11.41
N THR A 59 -4.85 11.41 12.34
CA THR A 59 -5.82 11.28 13.44
C THR A 59 -5.78 12.50 14.36
N HIS A 60 -4.59 13.03 14.64
CA HIS A 60 -4.44 14.22 15.48
C HIS A 60 -5.06 15.46 14.81
N VAL A 61 -4.85 15.65 13.51
CA VAL A 61 -5.50 16.74 12.76
C VAL A 61 -7.02 16.57 12.73
N ALA A 62 -7.52 15.34 12.59
CA ALA A 62 -8.96 15.08 12.67
C ALA A 62 -9.53 15.48 14.05
N TRP A 63 -8.80 15.22 15.15
CA TRP A 63 -9.17 15.71 16.48
C TRP A 63 -9.16 17.23 16.58
N LEU A 64 -8.17 17.91 16.01
CA LEU A 64 -8.11 19.37 15.97
C LEU A 64 -9.33 19.97 15.24
N ILE A 65 -9.69 19.41 14.08
CA ILE A 65 -10.87 19.83 13.31
C ILE A 65 -12.15 19.55 14.12
N GLY A 66 -12.26 18.35 14.69
CA GLY A 66 -13.41 17.98 15.52
C GLY A 66 -13.59 18.93 16.72
N MET A 67 -12.51 19.25 17.42
CA MET A 67 -12.54 20.21 18.55
C MET A 67 -12.88 21.62 18.09
N ALA A 68 -12.37 22.08 16.95
CA ALA A 68 -12.70 23.38 16.39
C ALA A 68 -14.20 23.52 16.03
N ILE A 69 -14.86 22.41 15.66
CA ILE A 69 -16.30 22.37 15.39
C ILE A 69 -17.11 22.25 16.70
N LEU A 70 -16.71 21.36 17.62
CA LEU A 70 -17.46 21.08 18.85
C LEU A 70 -17.38 22.21 19.88
N THR A 71 -16.24 22.90 19.98
CA THR A 71 -16.03 23.99 20.95
C THR A 71 -17.08 25.11 20.83
N PRO A 72 -17.33 25.73 19.65
CA PRO A 72 -18.37 26.74 19.53
C PRO A 72 -19.79 26.18 19.78
N MET A 73 -20.06 24.92 19.40
CA MET A 73 -21.34 24.26 19.67
C MET A 73 -21.62 24.08 21.17
N ILE A 74 -20.59 23.89 21.98
CA ILE A 74 -20.69 23.78 23.44
C ILE A 74 -20.75 25.18 24.09
N LEU A 75 -19.89 26.09 23.65
CA LEU A 75 -19.81 27.44 24.23
C LEU A 75 -21.08 28.25 23.97
N PHE A 76 -21.65 28.17 22.76
CA PHE A 76 -22.80 28.99 22.38
C PHE A 76 -24.00 28.83 23.34
N PRO A 77 -24.48 27.61 23.67
CA PRO A 77 -25.47 27.39 24.72
C PRO A 77 -24.96 27.72 26.13
N ALA A 78 -23.71 27.40 26.45
CA ALA A 78 -23.14 27.61 27.80
C ALA A 78 -23.16 29.09 28.23
N PHE A 79 -23.11 30.02 27.28
CA PHE A 79 -23.21 31.47 27.54
C PHE A 79 -24.65 32.02 27.62
N ALA A 80 -25.70 31.20 27.57
CA ALA A 80 -27.09 31.65 27.65
C ALA A 80 -27.44 32.28 29.02
N THR A 81 -27.98 33.49 29.08
CA THR A 81 -28.25 34.22 30.34
C THR A 81 -29.58 33.86 31.00
N SER A 82 -30.48 33.14 30.33
CA SER A 82 -31.77 32.69 30.86
C SER A 82 -32.14 31.27 30.40
N PRO A 83 -33.04 30.55 31.11
CA PRO A 83 -33.51 29.23 30.69
C PRO A 83 -34.17 29.22 29.30
N ALA A 84 -34.91 30.28 28.97
CA ALA A 84 -35.52 30.45 27.65
C ALA A 84 -34.46 30.59 26.54
N MET A 85 -33.40 31.37 26.79
CA MET A 85 -32.30 31.52 25.85
C MET A 85 -31.53 30.21 25.70
N LEU A 86 -31.28 29.47 26.78
CA LEU A 86 -30.60 28.19 26.75
C LEU A 86 -31.35 27.20 25.85
N ARG A 87 -32.67 27.04 26.05
CA ARG A 87 -33.51 26.16 25.21
C ARG A 87 -33.43 26.53 23.73
N ARG A 88 -33.53 27.83 23.39
CA ARG A 88 -33.41 28.31 22.00
C ARG A 88 -32.04 28.02 21.40
N ARG A 89 -30.95 28.25 22.15
CA ARG A 89 -29.58 28.02 21.66
C ARG A 89 -29.26 26.53 21.52
N VAL A 90 -29.68 25.69 22.46
CA VAL A 90 -29.56 24.23 22.35
C VAL A 90 -30.32 23.73 21.12
N PHE A 91 -31.56 24.18 20.94
CA PHE A 91 -32.34 23.86 19.74
C PHE A 91 -31.62 24.31 18.47
N ALA A 92 -31.11 25.55 18.41
CA ALA A 92 -30.37 26.04 17.24
C ALA A 92 -29.12 25.20 16.93
N VAL A 93 -28.33 24.82 17.93
CA VAL A 93 -27.16 23.94 17.75
C VAL A 93 -27.58 22.57 17.23
N PHE A 94 -28.63 21.97 17.80
CA PHE A 94 -29.14 20.68 17.37
C PHE A 94 -29.69 20.72 15.94
N SER A 95 -30.50 21.73 15.61
CA SER A 95 -31.02 21.93 14.25
C SER A 95 -29.91 22.16 13.24
N ALA A 96 -28.90 22.98 13.56
CA ALA A 96 -27.75 23.20 12.70
C ALA A 96 -26.92 21.91 12.50
N ALA A 97 -26.72 21.13 13.56
CA ALA A 97 -26.02 19.85 13.49
C ALA A 97 -26.76 18.83 12.60
N ILE A 98 -28.08 18.72 12.75
CA ILE A 98 -28.92 17.87 11.89
C ILE A 98 -28.85 18.34 10.45
N ALA A 99 -29.07 19.64 10.20
CA ALA A 99 -29.04 20.20 8.85
C ALA A 99 -27.68 19.96 8.17
N ALA A 100 -26.58 20.19 8.89
CA ALA A 100 -25.23 19.92 8.39
C ALA A 100 -25.01 18.42 8.11
N THR A 101 -25.47 17.54 9.00
CA THR A 101 -25.36 16.08 8.80
C THR A 101 -26.13 15.62 7.58
N LEU A 102 -27.37 16.09 7.40
CA LEU A 102 -28.20 15.78 6.23
C LEU A 102 -27.58 16.33 4.95
N ALA A 103 -27.01 17.54 4.98
CA ALA A 103 -26.31 18.11 3.85
C ALA A 103 -25.06 17.30 3.47
N LEU A 104 -24.23 16.91 4.45
CA LEU A 104 -23.06 16.06 4.21
C LEU A 104 -23.46 14.67 3.70
N LEU A 105 -24.57 14.11 4.19
CA LEU A 105 -25.12 12.85 3.67
C LEU A 105 -25.57 13.00 2.22
N ALA A 106 -26.32 14.06 1.90
CA ALA A 106 -26.76 14.34 0.53
C ALA A 106 -25.58 14.56 -0.42
N ILE A 107 -24.55 15.30 0.00
CA ILE A 107 -23.31 15.46 -0.75
C ILE A 107 -22.62 14.12 -0.94
N ASN A 108 -22.49 13.31 0.11
CA ASN A 108 -21.84 12.00 0.03
C ASN A 108 -22.58 11.07 -0.94
N VAL A 109 -23.92 11.03 -0.88
CA VAL A 109 -24.77 10.29 -1.84
C VAL A 109 -24.58 10.80 -3.26
N GLY A 110 -24.60 12.13 -3.46
CA GLY A 110 -24.31 12.72 -4.76
C GLY A 110 -22.93 12.33 -5.30
N LEU A 111 -21.93 12.26 -4.42
CA LEU A 111 -20.57 11.83 -4.78
C LEU A 111 -20.49 10.35 -5.17
N TYR A 112 -21.32 9.46 -4.61
CA TYR A 112 -21.37 8.05 -5.05
C TYR A 112 -21.76 7.93 -6.53
N PHE A 113 -22.61 8.82 -7.05
CA PHE A 113 -23.04 8.80 -8.45
C PHE A 113 -22.02 9.37 -9.44
N VAL A 114 -21.04 10.13 -8.95
CA VAL A 114 -20.02 10.78 -9.80
C VAL A 114 -18.59 10.31 -9.51
N THR A 115 -18.43 9.32 -8.63
CA THR A 115 -17.12 8.76 -8.29
C THR A 115 -16.93 7.46 -9.04
N ASP A 116 -15.95 7.44 -9.93
CA ASP A 116 -15.52 6.20 -10.58
C ASP A 116 -14.83 5.31 -9.54
N TYR A 117 -15.44 4.16 -9.28
CA TYR A 117 -14.83 3.16 -8.41
C TYR A 117 -13.79 2.37 -9.20
N PRO A 118 -12.54 2.30 -8.69
CA PRO A 118 -11.46 1.65 -9.41
C PRO A 118 -11.59 0.12 -9.44
N TYR A 119 -12.55 -0.47 -8.71
CA TYR A 119 -12.79 -1.91 -8.64
C TYR A 119 -14.28 -2.21 -8.61
N VAL A 120 -14.65 -3.33 -9.22
CA VAL A 120 -16.00 -3.91 -9.22
C VAL A 120 -15.93 -5.29 -8.60
N ALA A 121 -16.91 -5.63 -7.77
CA ALA A 121 -17.05 -6.98 -7.24
C ALA A 121 -17.43 -7.93 -8.38
N GLY A 122 -16.72 -9.05 -8.50
CA GLY A 122 -17.05 -10.12 -9.44
C GLY A 122 -17.41 -11.41 -8.69
N ASP A 123 -17.96 -12.38 -9.43
CA ASP A 123 -18.47 -13.64 -8.87
C ASP A 123 -17.38 -14.49 -8.19
N HIS A 124 -16.15 -14.44 -8.71
CA HIS A 124 -15.02 -15.21 -8.21
C HIS A 124 -13.98 -14.32 -7.50
N VAL A 125 -13.67 -13.19 -8.12
CA VAL A 125 -12.69 -12.20 -7.69
C VAL A 125 -13.13 -10.81 -8.15
N TYR A 126 -12.73 -9.77 -7.43
CA TYR A 126 -12.94 -8.39 -7.88
C TYR A 126 -12.02 -8.06 -9.05
N HIS A 127 -12.41 -7.13 -9.91
CA HIS A 127 -11.66 -6.73 -11.11
C HIS A 127 -11.83 -5.21 -11.37
N ARG A 128 -11.20 -4.66 -12.41
CA ARG A 128 -11.49 -3.27 -12.83
C ARG A 128 -12.83 -3.18 -13.54
N PRO A 129 -13.46 -2.00 -13.62
CA PRO A 129 -14.61 -1.82 -14.50
C PRO A 129 -14.32 -2.33 -15.93
N PRO A 130 -15.17 -3.23 -16.48
CA PRO A 130 -14.97 -3.79 -17.81
C PRO A 130 -14.88 -2.72 -18.90
N ASN A 131 -13.99 -2.94 -19.88
CA ASN A 131 -13.76 -2.03 -21.02
C ASN A 131 -13.35 -0.60 -20.62
N ALA A 132 -12.89 -0.40 -19.38
CA ALA A 132 -12.47 0.90 -18.91
C ALA A 132 -11.10 1.28 -19.47
N ARG A 133 -10.91 2.58 -19.65
CA ARG A 133 -9.63 3.17 -20.02
C ARG A 133 -9.33 4.33 -19.10
N TYR A 134 -8.20 4.26 -18.42
CA TYR A 134 -7.74 5.31 -17.52
C TYR A 134 -6.50 5.97 -18.08
N HIS A 135 -6.45 7.28 -17.98
CA HIS A 135 -5.25 8.06 -18.25
C HIS A 135 -4.87 8.81 -16.96
N SER A 136 -3.62 8.67 -16.55
CA SER A 136 -3.09 9.37 -15.39
C SER A 136 -1.63 9.75 -15.62
N VAL A 137 -1.22 10.86 -15.02
CA VAL A 137 0.18 11.26 -14.97
C VAL A 137 0.73 10.87 -13.62
N TYR A 138 1.76 10.03 -13.62
CA TYR A 138 2.51 9.69 -12.43
C TYR A 138 3.80 10.49 -12.36
N GLU A 139 4.10 11.05 -11.19
CA GLU A 139 5.36 11.76 -10.93
C GLU A 139 6.04 11.09 -9.74
N ASP A 140 7.26 10.59 -9.94
CA ASP A 140 8.06 9.95 -8.89
C ASP A 140 8.66 11.03 -7.96
N ARG A 141 7.83 11.47 -7.02
CA ARG A 141 8.16 12.43 -5.96
C ARG A 141 7.55 11.97 -4.63
N PRO A 142 8.03 12.47 -3.48
CA PRO A 142 7.43 12.15 -2.20
C PRO A 142 5.93 12.49 -2.18
N GLU A 143 5.11 11.59 -1.65
CA GLU A 143 3.68 11.84 -1.44
C GLU A 143 3.47 13.01 -0.45
N PRO A 144 2.37 13.78 -0.57
CA PRO A 144 2.10 14.88 0.37
C PRO A 144 2.09 14.42 1.84
N GLY A 145 2.95 15.05 2.65
CA GLY A 145 3.13 14.69 4.06
C GLY A 145 4.12 13.55 4.31
N GLN A 146 4.60 12.87 3.26
CA GLN A 146 5.85 12.11 3.33
C GLN A 146 7.01 13.03 2.99
N ALA A 147 8.12 12.85 3.70
CA ALA A 147 9.27 13.72 3.55
C ALA A 147 10.55 12.96 3.88
N TYR A 148 11.61 13.37 3.21
CA TYR A 148 12.96 12.87 3.40
C TYR A 148 13.86 14.05 3.77
N PRO A 149 14.94 13.84 4.53
CA PRO A 149 15.85 14.92 4.92
C PRO A 149 16.36 15.70 3.71
N VAL A 150 16.66 14.99 2.62
CA VAL A 150 17.04 15.52 1.33
C VAL A 150 16.13 14.94 0.25
N ILE A 151 15.49 15.82 -0.52
CA ILE A 151 14.72 15.42 -1.71
C ILE A 151 15.70 15.26 -2.87
N ARG A 152 15.67 14.11 -3.52
CA ARG A 152 16.50 13.76 -4.67
C ARG A 152 15.60 13.63 -5.90
N PRO A 153 16.12 13.83 -7.12
CA PRO A 153 15.35 13.56 -8.32
C PRO A 153 14.90 12.10 -8.36
N GLY A 154 13.61 11.87 -8.58
CA GLY A 154 13.07 10.54 -8.86
C GLY A 154 13.27 10.13 -10.33
N PHE A 155 12.57 9.09 -10.76
CA PHE A 155 12.55 8.62 -12.15
C PHE A 155 12.06 9.69 -13.14
N GLY A 156 11.15 10.56 -12.69
CA GLY A 156 10.55 11.61 -13.50
C GLY A 156 9.04 11.42 -13.68
N ARG A 157 8.51 12.08 -14.70
CA ARG A 157 7.09 12.02 -15.07
C ARG A 157 6.86 10.87 -16.04
N VAL A 158 5.83 10.06 -15.77
CA VAL A 158 5.39 8.94 -16.60
C VAL A 158 3.91 9.12 -16.91
N GLU A 159 3.56 9.12 -18.20
CA GLU A 159 2.17 9.12 -18.63
C GLU A 159 1.68 7.68 -18.70
N CYS A 160 0.66 7.36 -17.92
CA CYS A 160 0.14 6.02 -17.75
C CYS A 160 -1.25 5.93 -18.38
N THR A 161 -1.33 5.23 -19.52
CA THR A 161 -2.62 4.77 -20.05
C THR A 161 -2.79 3.31 -19.67
N LEU A 162 -3.93 2.99 -19.04
CA LEU A 162 -4.30 1.63 -18.65
C LEU A 162 -5.62 1.26 -19.33
N THR A 163 -5.58 0.24 -20.18
CA THR A 163 -6.76 -0.28 -20.88
C THR A 163 -7.14 -1.64 -20.32
N PHE A 164 -8.43 -1.81 -20.01
CA PHE A 164 -8.99 -3.03 -19.46
C PHE A 164 -9.96 -3.68 -20.45
N ASP A 165 -9.95 -5.01 -20.51
CA ASP A 165 -10.81 -5.80 -21.37
C ASP A 165 -12.21 -6.00 -20.77
N ALA A 166 -13.04 -6.80 -21.44
CA ALA A 166 -14.40 -7.13 -21.00
C ALA A 166 -14.46 -7.92 -19.67
N ASN A 167 -13.37 -8.56 -19.26
CA ASN A 167 -13.25 -9.24 -17.96
C ASN A 167 -12.67 -8.32 -16.88
N GLY A 168 -12.35 -7.07 -17.20
CA GLY A 168 -11.79 -6.10 -16.26
C GLY A 168 -10.32 -6.34 -15.94
N TYR A 169 -9.59 -7.05 -16.81
CA TYR A 169 -8.14 -7.26 -16.71
C TYR A 169 -7.39 -6.42 -17.74
N ARG A 170 -6.11 -6.14 -17.46
CA ARG A 170 -5.34 -5.19 -18.27
C ARG A 170 -4.87 -5.81 -19.58
N ASN A 171 -5.78 -5.89 -20.54
CA ASN A 171 -5.57 -6.35 -21.91
C ASN A 171 -6.42 -5.51 -22.87
N ARG A 172 -6.14 -5.61 -24.18
CA ARG A 172 -6.96 -4.94 -25.21
C ARG A 172 -8.30 -5.62 -25.44
N ALA A 173 -8.33 -6.95 -25.34
CA ALA A 173 -9.50 -7.79 -25.54
C ALA A 173 -9.28 -9.14 -24.85
N VAL A 174 -10.37 -9.86 -24.59
CA VAL A 174 -10.33 -11.25 -24.14
C VAL A 174 -10.14 -12.13 -25.38
N PRO A 175 -9.04 -12.89 -25.49
CA PRO A 175 -8.83 -13.78 -26.63
C PRO A 175 -9.65 -15.07 -26.49
N ASP A 176 -9.85 -15.82 -27.58
CA ASP A 176 -10.45 -17.16 -27.51
C ASP A 176 -9.48 -18.20 -26.92
N GLN A 177 -8.19 -18.03 -27.21
CA GLN A 177 -7.08 -18.85 -26.70
C GLN A 177 -5.83 -17.99 -26.53
N CYS A 178 -4.95 -18.37 -25.60
CA CYS A 178 -3.64 -17.74 -25.45
C CYS A 178 -2.56 -18.77 -25.08
N ASP A 179 -1.30 -18.52 -25.44
CA ASP A 179 -0.19 -19.42 -25.14
C ASP A 179 0.24 -19.34 -23.67
N ILE A 180 0.23 -18.13 -23.12
CA ILE A 180 0.73 -17.80 -21.80
C ILE A 180 -0.30 -16.97 -21.03
N VAL A 181 -0.66 -17.41 -19.82
CA VAL A 181 -1.40 -16.59 -18.85
C VAL A 181 -0.41 -16.09 -17.79
N THR A 182 -0.48 -14.81 -17.43
CA THR A 182 0.28 -14.25 -16.30
C THR A 182 -0.66 -13.87 -15.17
N VAL A 183 -0.30 -14.15 -13.92
CA VAL A 183 -1.08 -13.76 -12.74
C VAL A 183 -0.17 -13.20 -11.66
N GLY A 184 -0.66 -12.21 -10.90
CA GLY A 184 0.07 -11.58 -9.80
C GLY A 184 -0.66 -10.33 -9.31
N ASP A 185 0.02 -9.54 -8.50
CA ASP A 185 -0.50 -8.30 -7.94
C ASP A 185 -0.30 -7.07 -8.86
N SER A 186 -0.14 -5.90 -8.26
CA SER A 186 0.24 -4.63 -8.90
C SER A 186 1.48 -4.70 -9.79
N PHE A 187 2.44 -5.59 -9.51
CA PHE A 187 3.62 -5.79 -10.37
C PHE A 187 3.27 -6.50 -11.67
N THR A 188 2.25 -7.36 -11.67
CA THR A 188 1.77 -8.05 -12.87
C THR A 188 0.74 -7.23 -13.63
N GLU A 189 -0.13 -6.49 -12.92
CA GLU A 189 -0.99 -5.48 -13.56
C GLU A 189 -0.16 -4.39 -14.28
N GLY A 190 1.04 -4.09 -13.80
CA GLY A 190 1.89 -3.03 -14.36
C GLY A 190 1.59 -1.65 -13.78
N SER A 191 1.47 -1.58 -12.45
CA SER A 191 1.27 -0.30 -11.76
C SER A 191 2.33 0.72 -12.14
N ARG A 192 1.89 1.96 -12.39
CA ARG A 192 2.75 3.10 -12.73
C ARG A 192 3.50 2.97 -14.06
N VAL A 193 3.07 2.11 -14.98
CA VAL A 193 3.55 2.09 -16.37
C VAL A 193 2.38 2.12 -17.35
N THR A 194 2.61 2.59 -18.57
CA THR A 194 1.59 2.63 -19.64
C THR A 194 1.45 1.29 -20.34
N ASP A 195 0.32 1.07 -21.02
CA ASP A 195 0.08 -0.14 -21.81
C ASP A 195 1.24 -0.41 -22.77
N GLY A 196 1.72 -1.65 -22.78
CA GLY A 196 2.89 -2.08 -23.57
C GLY A 196 4.22 -2.00 -22.82
N ASP A 197 4.31 -1.24 -21.73
CA ASP A 197 5.51 -1.19 -20.90
C ASP A 197 5.49 -2.21 -19.76
N GLU A 198 4.32 -2.71 -19.36
CA GLU A 198 4.18 -3.79 -18.40
C GLU A 198 4.85 -5.08 -18.87
N TRP A 199 5.37 -5.85 -17.92
CA TRP A 199 6.18 -7.02 -18.24
C TRP A 199 5.42 -8.10 -19.01
N PRO A 200 4.09 -8.33 -18.81
CA PRO A 200 3.35 -9.29 -19.63
C PRO A 200 3.27 -8.90 -21.10
N ALA A 201 3.03 -7.61 -21.41
CA ALA A 201 3.00 -7.13 -22.79
C ALA A 201 4.40 -7.19 -23.43
N ARG A 202 5.44 -6.81 -22.69
CA ARG A 202 6.83 -6.97 -23.15
C ARG A 202 7.20 -8.44 -23.35
N LEU A 203 6.71 -9.35 -22.50
CA LEU A 203 6.91 -10.79 -22.65
C LEU A 203 6.28 -11.29 -23.95
N ALA A 204 5.07 -10.84 -24.31
CA ALA A 204 4.42 -11.19 -25.57
C ALA A 204 5.30 -10.82 -26.77
N VAL A 205 5.86 -9.61 -26.78
CA VAL A 205 6.78 -9.15 -27.82
C VAL A 205 8.06 -9.98 -27.87
N LEU A 206 8.70 -10.23 -26.72
CA LEU A 206 9.97 -10.95 -26.64
C LEU A 206 9.86 -12.44 -27.02
N THR A 207 8.70 -13.05 -26.75
CA THR A 207 8.46 -14.48 -27.01
C THR A 207 7.72 -14.75 -28.31
N ASN A 208 7.19 -13.71 -28.96
CA ASN A 208 6.27 -13.81 -30.09
C ASN A 208 5.10 -14.78 -29.83
N GLN A 209 4.61 -14.80 -28.58
CA GLN A 209 3.50 -15.63 -28.11
C GLN A 209 2.38 -14.74 -27.60
N SER A 210 1.16 -15.26 -27.64
CA SER A 210 -0.01 -14.58 -27.06
C SER A 210 0.05 -14.67 -25.53
N VAL A 211 -0.02 -13.51 -24.87
CA VAL A 211 0.02 -13.39 -23.41
C VAL A 211 -1.26 -12.72 -22.92
N TYR A 212 -1.93 -13.33 -21.95
CA TYR A 212 -3.10 -12.76 -21.29
C TYR A 212 -2.79 -12.43 -19.82
N ASN A 213 -2.95 -11.16 -19.45
CA ASN A 213 -2.59 -10.65 -18.14
C ASN A 213 -3.77 -10.67 -17.17
N LEU A 214 -3.72 -11.52 -16.14
CA LEU A 214 -4.66 -11.58 -15.01
C LEU A 214 -4.14 -10.85 -13.76
N GLY A 215 -3.07 -10.07 -13.88
CA GLY A 215 -2.53 -9.29 -12.78
C GLY A 215 -3.49 -8.18 -12.33
N LEU A 216 -3.66 -8.02 -11.02
CA LEU A 216 -4.48 -6.94 -10.46
C LEU A 216 -3.90 -6.41 -9.15
N SER A 217 -3.82 -5.08 -9.02
CA SER A 217 -3.40 -4.43 -7.77
C SER A 217 -4.27 -4.87 -6.59
N GLY A 218 -3.60 -5.32 -5.53
CA GLY A 218 -4.25 -5.74 -4.28
C GLY A 218 -4.60 -7.22 -4.21
N TYR A 219 -4.45 -7.99 -5.30
CA TYR A 219 -4.57 -9.44 -5.24
C TYR A 219 -3.48 -10.03 -4.33
N GLY A 220 -3.81 -11.16 -3.70
CA GLY A 220 -2.82 -12.09 -3.14
C GLY A 220 -3.04 -13.49 -3.72
N LEU A 221 -2.28 -14.46 -3.18
CA LEU A 221 -2.34 -15.85 -3.61
C LEU A 221 -3.76 -16.45 -3.76
N PRO A 222 -4.72 -16.24 -2.82
CA PRO A 222 -6.09 -16.74 -2.99
C PRO A 222 -6.77 -16.18 -4.24
N GLU A 223 -6.62 -14.88 -4.51
CA GLU A 223 -7.14 -14.25 -5.72
C GLU A 223 -6.46 -14.77 -6.98
N TYR A 224 -5.14 -15.06 -6.94
CA TYR A 224 -4.44 -15.62 -8.09
C TYR A 224 -5.03 -16.98 -8.50
N VAL A 225 -5.23 -17.88 -7.52
CA VAL A 225 -5.82 -19.19 -7.74
C VAL A 225 -7.22 -19.06 -8.36
N ALA A 226 -8.05 -18.20 -7.78
CA ALA A 226 -9.42 -17.99 -8.24
C ALA A 226 -9.46 -17.37 -9.64
N ALA A 227 -8.63 -16.37 -9.94
CA ALA A 227 -8.56 -15.72 -11.25
C ALA A 227 -8.07 -16.68 -12.34
N VAL A 228 -7.03 -17.47 -12.08
CA VAL A 228 -6.52 -18.46 -13.04
C VAL A 228 -7.57 -19.53 -13.33
N LYS A 229 -8.24 -20.05 -12.31
CA LYS A 229 -9.28 -21.07 -12.50
C LYS A 229 -10.51 -20.55 -13.25
N ALA A 230 -10.97 -19.35 -12.90
CA ALA A 230 -12.18 -18.76 -13.46
C ALA A 230 -11.98 -18.25 -14.89
N TYR A 231 -10.83 -17.63 -15.16
CA TYR A 231 -10.59 -16.92 -16.42
C TYR A 231 -9.39 -17.50 -17.18
N GLY A 232 -8.26 -17.73 -16.52
CA GLY A 232 -7.01 -18.10 -17.19
C GLY A 232 -7.06 -19.46 -17.92
N LEU A 233 -7.49 -20.52 -17.23
CA LEU A 233 -7.49 -21.87 -17.80
C LEU A 233 -8.54 -22.06 -18.90
N THR A 234 -9.57 -21.20 -18.95
CA THR A 234 -10.56 -21.21 -20.03
C THR A 234 -9.96 -20.88 -21.39
N LEU A 235 -8.82 -20.16 -21.39
CA LEU A 235 -8.07 -19.74 -22.58
C LEU A 235 -7.08 -20.80 -23.08
N LYS A 236 -7.08 -22.00 -22.48
CA LYS A 236 -6.23 -23.15 -22.84
C LYS A 236 -4.73 -22.83 -22.94
N PRO A 237 -4.13 -22.18 -21.92
CA PRO A 237 -2.71 -21.84 -21.95
C PRO A 237 -1.81 -23.06 -21.90
N ARG A 238 -0.63 -22.95 -22.51
CA ARG A 238 0.47 -23.90 -22.31
C ARG A 238 1.24 -23.59 -21.02
N ILE A 239 1.33 -22.31 -20.66
CA ILE A 239 2.11 -21.81 -19.52
C ILE A 239 1.27 -20.85 -18.69
N VAL A 240 1.31 -21.02 -17.36
CA VAL A 240 0.82 -20.03 -16.41
C VAL A 240 2.00 -19.49 -15.63
N VAL A 241 2.31 -18.20 -15.75
CA VAL A 241 3.35 -17.53 -14.96
C VAL A 241 2.70 -16.85 -13.75
N CYS A 242 2.94 -17.39 -12.57
CA CYS A 242 2.51 -16.82 -11.29
C CYS A 242 3.65 -15.99 -10.69
N MET A 243 3.50 -14.67 -10.68
CA MET A 243 4.46 -13.76 -10.07
C MET A 243 4.13 -13.57 -8.59
N LEU A 244 5.07 -13.97 -7.73
CA LEU A 244 5.02 -13.75 -6.29
C LEU A 244 5.84 -12.51 -5.92
N TYR A 245 5.19 -11.49 -5.40
CA TYR A 245 5.83 -10.33 -4.79
C TYR A 245 6.06 -10.54 -3.30
N GLU A 246 7.33 -10.49 -2.90
CA GLU A 246 7.74 -10.78 -1.53
C GLU A 246 7.18 -9.83 -0.46
N GLY A 247 6.73 -8.65 -0.90
CA GLY A 247 6.29 -7.57 -0.04
C GLY A 247 4.83 -7.64 0.43
N ASN A 248 3.99 -8.52 -0.12
CA ASN A 248 2.57 -8.61 0.28
C ASN A 248 1.93 -10.01 0.14
N ASP A 249 2.44 -10.92 -0.71
CA ASP A 249 1.73 -12.16 -1.05
C ASP A 249 1.58 -13.15 0.10
N PHE A 250 2.45 -13.07 1.09
CA PHE A 250 2.46 -13.98 2.24
C PHE A 250 1.60 -13.49 3.41
N ARG A 251 0.69 -12.53 3.19
CA ARG A 251 -0.13 -11.92 4.26
C ARG A 251 -1.53 -12.49 4.40
N SER A 252 -2.11 -13.09 3.36
CA SER A 252 -3.52 -13.49 3.33
C SER A 252 -3.71 -14.96 2.95
N THR A 253 -4.72 -15.60 3.55
CA THR A 253 -5.07 -17.01 3.33
C THR A 253 -6.47 -17.21 2.74
N THR A 254 -7.24 -16.14 2.57
CA THR A 254 -8.63 -16.15 2.06
C THR A 254 -8.84 -14.99 1.10
N THR A 255 -9.73 -15.17 0.12
CA THR A 255 -10.02 -14.11 -0.85
C THR A 255 -10.79 -12.95 -0.21
N GLN A 256 -10.61 -11.75 -0.74
CA GLN A 256 -11.38 -10.58 -0.31
C GLN A 256 -12.88 -10.74 -0.62
N ALA A 257 -13.25 -11.42 -1.71
CA ALA A 257 -14.65 -11.69 -2.05
C ALA A 257 -15.37 -12.53 -0.96
N GLN A 258 -14.64 -13.41 -0.27
CA GLN A 258 -15.16 -14.20 0.86
C GLN A 258 -15.18 -13.43 2.19
N ARG A 259 -14.48 -12.28 2.27
CA ARG A 259 -14.47 -11.43 3.45
C ARG A 259 -15.62 -10.44 3.35
N GLY A 260 -16.71 -10.70 4.07
CA GLY A 260 -17.85 -9.78 4.14
C GLY A 260 -17.43 -8.35 4.49
N VAL A 261 -18.21 -7.36 4.03
CA VAL A 261 -17.91 -5.94 4.25
C VAL A 261 -18.57 -5.44 5.53
N THR A 262 -17.77 -4.86 6.42
CA THR A 262 -18.26 -4.22 7.65
C THR A 262 -18.75 -2.79 7.38
N TRP A 263 -19.70 -2.30 8.19
CA TRP A 263 -20.18 -0.92 8.09
C TRP A 263 -19.07 0.13 8.24
N LEU A 264 -18.04 -0.16 9.06
CA LEU A 264 -16.85 0.70 9.22
C LEU A 264 -16.04 0.79 7.92
N GLN A 265 -15.94 -0.29 7.15
CA GLN A 265 -15.26 -0.28 5.86
C GLN A 265 -16.05 0.53 4.83
N VAL A 266 -17.38 0.40 4.81
CA VAL A 266 -18.25 1.22 3.94
C VAL A 266 -18.07 2.71 4.24
N LEU A 267 -18.08 3.09 5.53
CA LEU A 267 -17.85 4.48 5.93
C LEU A 267 -16.46 4.97 5.51
N LYS A 268 -15.39 4.18 5.74
CA LYS A 268 -14.03 4.55 5.34
C LYS A 268 -13.87 4.68 3.82
N ALA A 269 -14.70 3.99 3.04
CA ALA A 269 -14.78 4.10 1.59
C ALA A 269 -15.73 5.20 1.10
N SER A 270 -16.23 6.07 1.98
CA SER A 270 -17.03 7.24 1.62
C SER A 270 -16.25 8.17 0.67
N PRO A 271 -16.80 8.50 -0.51
CA PRO A 271 -16.18 9.47 -1.42
C PRO A 271 -15.92 10.83 -0.78
N LEU A 272 -16.84 11.29 0.07
CA LEU A 272 -16.68 12.55 0.80
C LEU A 272 -15.46 12.49 1.73
N LEU A 273 -15.33 11.43 2.54
CA LEU A 273 -14.19 11.29 3.44
C LEU A 273 -12.88 11.13 2.68
N MET A 274 -12.89 10.40 1.55
CA MET A 274 -11.71 10.26 0.69
C MET A 274 -11.26 11.61 0.12
N ARG A 275 -12.18 12.41 -0.44
CA ARG A 275 -11.89 13.76 -0.99
C ARG A 275 -11.45 14.73 0.09
N LEU A 276 -12.11 14.74 1.26
CA LEU A 276 -11.71 15.58 2.39
C LEU A 276 -10.31 15.22 2.87
N ASN A 277 -10.04 13.92 3.03
CA ASN A 277 -8.73 13.44 3.46
C ASN A 277 -7.64 13.82 2.46
N ASP A 278 -7.90 13.65 1.17
CA ASP A 278 -6.97 14.03 0.12
C ASP A 278 -6.71 15.55 0.08
N ALA A 279 -7.75 16.38 0.23
CA ALA A 279 -7.59 17.82 0.35
C ALA A 279 -6.74 18.22 1.57
N LEU A 280 -6.94 17.57 2.71
CA LEU A 280 -6.12 17.78 3.92
C LEU A 280 -4.67 17.38 3.69
N LEU A 281 -4.41 16.25 3.02
CA LEU A 281 -3.06 15.80 2.71
C LEU A 281 -2.34 16.74 1.77
N ARG A 282 -3.00 17.18 0.69
CA ARG A 282 -2.43 18.11 -0.28
C ARG A 282 -2.21 19.50 0.30
N GLY A 283 -3.12 19.99 1.15
CA GLY A 283 -3.04 21.31 1.75
C GLY A 283 -2.06 21.40 2.93
N LEU A 284 -2.10 20.43 3.84
CA LEU A 284 -1.35 20.49 5.11
C LEU A 284 -0.08 19.61 5.12
N GLY A 285 0.01 18.62 4.24
CA GLY A 285 1.15 17.69 4.17
C GLY A 285 2.48 18.35 3.74
N PRO A 286 2.50 19.24 2.74
CA PRO A 286 3.74 19.92 2.34
C PRO A 286 4.30 20.87 3.40
N ILE A 287 3.47 21.34 4.33
CA ILE A 287 3.86 22.33 5.34
C ILE A 287 4.72 21.66 6.41
N GLY A 288 6.00 22.01 6.49
CA GLY A 288 6.90 21.61 7.59
C GLY A 288 7.34 20.14 7.63
N SER A 289 6.84 19.28 6.74
CA SER A 289 7.17 17.84 6.71
C SER A 289 8.65 17.60 6.40
N GLN A 290 9.25 18.36 5.48
CA GLN A 290 10.69 18.27 5.18
C GLN A 290 11.55 18.66 6.39
N SER A 291 11.25 19.79 7.04
CA SER A 291 11.98 20.20 8.24
C SER A 291 11.82 19.20 9.39
N ALA A 292 10.68 18.53 9.48
CA ALA A 292 10.47 17.46 10.44
C ALA A 292 11.35 16.24 10.13
N ALA A 293 11.45 15.84 8.86
CA ALA A 293 12.32 14.75 8.42
C ALA A 293 13.82 15.07 8.66
N GLN A 294 14.26 16.31 8.43
CA GLN A 294 15.65 16.74 8.67
C GLN A 294 16.09 16.63 10.14
N ARG A 295 15.15 16.67 11.09
CA ARG A 295 15.43 16.49 12.52
C ARG A 295 15.54 15.02 12.93
N LEU A 296 15.34 14.09 12.00
CA LEU A 296 15.37 12.65 12.26
C LEU A 296 16.66 12.05 11.68
N PRO A 297 17.73 11.89 12.50
CA PRO A 297 19.01 11.33 12.03
C PRO A 297 18.87 9.93 11.42
N MET A 298 17.95 9.11 11.93
CA MET A 298 17.63 7.78 11.39
C MET A 298 17.17 7.77 9.92
N LEU A 299 16.77 8.92 9.36
CA LEU A 299 16.37 9.07 7.96
C LEU A 299 17.48 9.66 7.09
N ALA A 300 18.62 10.09 7.67
CA ALA A 300 19.65 10.86 6.98
C ALA A 300 20.30 10.13 5.79
N TRP A 301 20.28 8.80 5.81
CA TRP A 301 20.81 7.94 4.74
C TRP A 301 19.80 7.68 3.60
N GLN A 302 18.58 8.23 3.70
CA GLN A 302 17.50 8.09 2.72
C GLN A 302 17.26 9.42 1.96
N PRO A 303 16.96 9.39 0.64
CA PRO A 303 17.11 8.24 -0.26
C PRO A 303 18.58 7.83 -0.46
N MET A 304 18.84 6.53 -0.52
CA MET A 304 20.18 5.98 -0.74
C MET A 304 20.53 5.97 -2.23
N ALA A 305 21.76 6.36 -2.58
CA ALA A 305 22.29 6.29 -3.95
C ALA A 305 22.75 4.87 -4.31
N LEU A 306 22.49 4.38 -5.53
CA LEU A 306 23.10 3.16 -6.10
C LEU A 306 23.12 3.25 -7.65
N PRO A 307 24.29 3.11 -8.30
CA PRO A 307 25.64 3.16 -7.74
C PRO A 307 25.95 4.54 -7.16
N GLU A 308 27.15 4.74 -6.61
CA GLU A 308 27.64 6.07 -6.26
C GLU A 308 28.17 6.81 -7.49
N GLY A 309 28.30 8.14 -7.39
CA GLY A 309 28.86 8.97 -8.46
C GLY A 309 27.82 9.46 -9.50
N PRO A 310 28.27 9.84 -10.71
CA PRO A 310 27.41 10.52 -11.70
C PRO A 310 26.23 9.69 -12.22
N ALA A 311 26.37 8.35 -12.19
CA ALA A 311 25.32 7.42 -12.61
C ALA A 311 24.33 7.08 -11.48
N ALA A 312 24.44 7.74 -10.33
CA ALA A 312 23.65 7.43 -9.15
C ALA A 312 22.15 7.53 -9.42
N ARG A 313 21.42 6.49 -8.98
CA ARG A 313 19.98 6.49 -8.82
C ARG A 313 19.64 6.41 -7.35
N TYR A 314 18.54 7.02 -6.96
CA TYR A 314 18.17 7.17 -5.56
C TYR A 314 17.00 6.26 -5.22
N TYR A 315 17.04 5.64 -4.04
CA TYR A 315 16.04 4.68 -3.60
C TYR A 315 15.64 4.95 -2.16
N ALA A 316 14.35 5.13 -1.94
CA ALA A 316 13.76 5.30 -0.62
C ALA A 316 12.78 4.18 -0.30
N PHE A 317 12.87 3.60 0.89
CA PHE A 317 11.97 2.51 1.30
C PHE A 317 11.74 2.55 2.81
N ALA A 318 10.63 1.99 3.25
CA ALA A 318 10.26 1.98 4.66
C ALA A 318 10.97 0.88 5.47
N PRO A 319 11.03 1.02 6.81
CA PRO A 319 11.65 0.03 7.68
C PRO A 319 11.09 -1.38 7.48
N LYS A 320 9.78 -1.49 7.20
CA LYS A 320 9.12 -2.78 6.98
C LYS A 320 9.76 -3.61 5.87
N GLN A 321 10.27 -2.98 4.80
CA GLN A 321 10.88 -3.71 3.68
C GLN A 321 12.21 -4.37 4.08
N LEU A 322 12.95 -3.80 5.05
CA LEU A 322 14.13 -4.45 5.60
C LEU A 322 13.76 -5.51 6.63
N LEU A 323 12.79 -5.19 7.49
CA LEU A 323 12.52 -5.95 8.69
C LEU A 323 11.65 -7.16 8.48
N GLU A 324 10.58 -7.08 7.68
CA GLU A 324 9.73 -8.25 7.41
C GLU A 324 10.56 -9.37 6.78
N LEU A 325 11.45 -9.02 5.85
CA LEU A 325 12.33 -9.99 5.18
C LEU A 325 13.44 -10.51 6.09
N TYR A 326 14.09 -9.64 6.86
CA TYR A 326 15.14 -10.06 7.80
C TYR A 326 14.60 -10.90 8.95
N ALA A 327 13.62 -10.35 9.69
CA ALA A 327 13.09 -10.91 10.92
C ALA A 327 12.25 -12.15 10.68
N GLU A 328 11.28 -12.05 9.76
CA GLU A 328 10.42 -13.19 9.46
C GLU A 328 11.13 -14.19 8.57
N GLY A 329 12.18 -13.80 7.84
CA GLY A 329 12.95 -14.71 6.99
C GLY A 329 13.55 -15.91 7.74
N GLU A 330 13.96 -15.74 8.99
CA GLU A 330 14.42 -16.86 9.86
C GLU A 330 13.29 -17.86 10.13
N GLU A 331 12.10 -17.34 10.46
CA GLU A 331 10.95 -18.13 10.91
C GLU A 331 10.05 -18.55 9.72
N PHE A 332 10.27 -18.01 8.53
CA PHE A 332 9.35 -18.07 7.39
C PHE A 332 9.01 -19.51 7.00
N ARG A 333 10.01 -20.39 6.97
CA ARG A 333 9.85 -21.82 6.63
C ARG A 333 8.84 -22.53 7.52
N GLY A 334 8.75 -22.17 8.80
CA GLY A 334 7.82 -22.73 9.78
C GLY A 334 6.54 -21.92 9.98
N SER A 335 6.38 -20.80 9.28
CA SER A 335 5.25 -19.89 9.49
C SER A 335 3.93 -20.45 8.93
N GLY A 336 2.82 -20.13 9.60
CA GLY A 336 1.47 -20.45 9.10
C GLY A 336 1.15 -19.77 7.76
N ALA A 337 1.71 -18.57 7.54
CA ALA A 337 1.63 -17.85 6.28
C ALA A 337 2.23 -18.65 5.12
N TRP A 338 3.44 -19.17 5.28
CA TRP A 338 4.08 -20.02 4.27
C TRP A 338 3.36 -21.35 4.09
N PHE A 339 2.88 -21.97 5.18
CA PHE A 339 2.11 -23.20 5.10
C PHE A 339 0.85 -23.04 4.23
N ALA A 340 0.06 -21.99 4.46
CA ALA A 340 -1.12 -21.68 3.66
C ALA A 340 -0.76 -21.36 2.19
N SER A 341 0.32 -20.58 1.99
CA SER A 341 0.80 -20.20 0.65
C SER A 341 1.18 -21.42 -0.19
N LYS A 342 1.87 -22.41 0.41
CA LYS A 342 2.17 -23.69 -0.26
C LYS A 342 0.91 -24.43 -0.67
N GLY A 343 -0.11 -24.47 0.19
CA GLY A 343 -1.39 -25.11 -0.12
C GLY A 343 -2.01 -24.53 -1.40
N LEU A 344 -2.08 -23.20 -1.48
CA LEU A 344 -2.61 -22.46 -2.63
C LEU A 344 -1.77 -22.66 -3.90
N LEU A 345 -0.44 -22.65 -3.79
CA LEU A 345 0.45 -22.89 -4.93
C LEU A 345 0.35 -24.33 -5.44
N LYS A 346 0.18 -25.33 -4.56
CA LYS A 346 -0.10 -26.72 -4.96
C LYS A 346 -1.45 -26.86 -5.65
N GLU A 347 -2.46 -26.15 -5.16
CA GLU A 347 -3.77 -26.10 -5.79
C GLU A 347 -3.70 -25.50 -7.20
N LEU A 348 -2.95 -24.40 -7.36
CA LEU A 348 -2.71 -23.77 -8.64
C LEU A 348 -1.95 -24.70 -9.61
N ASP A 349 -0.87 -25.33 -9.16
CA ASP A 349 -0.10 -26.28 -9.97
C ASP A 349 -0.96 -27.45 -10.44
N ARG A 350 -1.76 -28.03 -9.53
CA ARG A 350 -2.70 -29.10 -9.86
C ARG A 350 -3.69 -28.67 -10.94
N ALA A 351 -4.32 -27.51 -10.77
CA ALA A 351 -5.28 -26.98 -11.74
C ALA A 351 -4.63 -26.74 -13.11
N CYS A 352 -3.38 -26.24 -13.14
CA CYS A 352 -2.63 -26.08 -14.38
C CYS A 352 -2.38 -27.43 -15.05
N ARG A 353 -1.90 -28.45 -14.32
CA ARG A 353 -1.63 -29.78 -14.86
C ARG A 353 -2.89 -30.47 -15.38
N GLU A 354 -4.00 -30.39 -14.66
CA GLU A 354 -5.30 -30.93 -15.09
C GLU A 354 -5.78 -30.29 -16.41
N ALA A 355 -5.45 -29.01 -16.63
CA ALA A 355 -5.73 -28.30 -17.87
C ALA A 355 -4.65 -28.46 -18.96
N GLY A 356 -3.60 -29.27 -18.73
CA GLY A 356 -2.49 -29.45 -19.67
C GLY A 356 -1.49 -28.28 -19.74
N ALA A 357 -1.52 -27.36 -18.76
CA ALA A 357 -0.63 -26.22 -18.64
C ALA A 357 0.52 -26.47 -17.64
N THR A 358 1.65 -25.80 -17.83
CA THR A 358 2.76 -25.78 -16.87
C THR A 358 2.72 -24.51 -16.02
N LEU A 359 2.71 -24.66 -14.69
CA LEU A 359 2.89 -23.53 -13.78
C LEU A 359 4.38 -23.14 -13.72
N VAL A 360 4.67 -21.85 -13.84
CA VAL A 360 5.99 -21.25 -13.60
C VAL A 360 5.85 -20.21 -12.51
N VAL A 361 6.66 -20.30 -11.45
CA VAL A 361 6.69 -19.31 -10.37
C VAL A 361 7.79 -18.29 -10.66
N ALA A 362 7.43 -17.02 -10.83
CA ALA A 362 8.36 -15.91 -10.93
C ALA A 362 8.43 -15.17 -9.59
N TYR A 363 9.62 -14.88 -9.08
CA TYR A 363 9.83 -14.18 -7.81
C TYR A 363 10.20 -12.72 -8.04
N ALA A 364 9.32 -11.82 -7.60
CA ALA A 364 9.52 -10.38 -7.62
C ALA A 364 10.06 -9.90 -6.26
N PRO A 365 11.34 -9.46 -6.19
CA PRO A 365 11.90 -8.89 -4.97
C PRO A 365 11.39 -7.46 -4.72
N SER A 366 11.40 -7.07 -3.46
CA SER A 366 11.21 -5.70 -3.01
C SER A 366 12.41 -4.84 -3.42
N LYS A 367 12.15 -3.53 -3.51
CA LYS A 367 13.19 -2.54 -3.76
C LYS A 367 14.36 -2.70 -2.78
N ALA A 368 14.07 -2.87 -1.48
CA ALA A 368 15.09 -3.05 -0.46
C ALA A 368 15.95 -4.30 -0.68
N HIS A 369 15.36 -5.46 -1.02
CA HIS A 369 16.12 -6.69 -1.31
C HIS A 369 17.06 -6.55 -2.52
N VAL A 370 16.69 -5.71 -3.48
CA VAL A 370 17.55 -5.41 -4.64
C VAL A 370 18.69 -4.46 -4.27
N VAL A 371 18.38 -3.30 -3.68
CA VAL A 371 19.32 -2.17 -3.59
C VAL A 371 20.11 -2.11 -2.28
N PHE A 372 19.60 -2.68 -1.19
CA PHE A 372 20.26 -2.62 0.12
C PHE A 372 21.52 -3.48 0.20
N PRO A 373 21.55 -4.76 -0.24
CA PRO A 373 22.75 -5.59 -0.15
C PRO A 373 24.01 -5.00 -0.78
N PRO A 374 24.02 -4.48 -2.03
CA PRO A 374 25.23 -3.92 -2.63
C PRO A 374 25.69 -2.61 -1.97
N ALA A 375 24.85 -1.98 -1.14
CA ALA A 375 25.17 -0.77 -0.40
C ALA A 375 25.57 -1.02 1.06
N ALA A 376 25.39 -2.25 1.56
CA ALA A 376 25.39 -2.53 3.00
C ALA A 376 26.68 -2.10 3.72
N ASP A 377 27.85 -2.27 3.09
CA ASP A 377 29.15 -2.00 3.72
C ASP A 377 29.47 -0.51 3.91
N ARG A 378 28.76 0.39 3.22
CA ARG A 378 28.96 1.85 3.32
C ARG A 378 27.82 2.57 4.05
N LEU A 379 26.77 1.86 4.45
CA LEU A 379 25.64 2.46 5.13
C LEU A 379 25.95 2.76 6.60
N PRO A 380 25.46 3.88 7.16
CA PRO A 380 25.70 4.26 8.54
C PRO A 380 24.93 3.32 9.50
N GLY A 381 25.64 2.36 10.08
CA GLY A 381 25.04 1.32 10.92
C GLY A 381 24.20 1.83 12.10
N ASN A 382 24.60 2.92 12.74
CA ASN A 382 23.83 3.55 13.83
C ASN A 382 22.48 4.07 13.34
N ASP A 383 22.45 4.75 12.19
CA ASP A 383 21.21 5.31 11.64
C ASP A 383 20.30 4.21 11.10
N VAL A 384 20.87 3.18 10.46
CA VAL A 384 20.12 2.00 10.01
C VAL A 384 19.53 1.24 11.21
N LEU A 385 20.28 1.05 12.29
CA LEU A 385 19.77 0.42 13.51
C LEU A 385 18.63 1.25 14.13
N ALA A 386 18.80 2.58 14.23
CA ALA A 386 17.77 3.48 14.73
C ALA A 386 16.52 3.44 13.83
N PHE A 387 16.70 3.40 12.51
CA PHE A 387 15.64 3.29 11.53
C PHE A 387 14.84 2.00 11.67
N CYS A 388 15.52 0.87 11.84
CA CYS A 388 14.90 -0.43 12.10
C CYS A 388 14.13 -0.45 13.42
N ARG A 389 14.66 0.16 14.49
CA ARG A 389 13.99 0.23 15.80
C ARG A 389 12.68 1.01 15.79
N LEU A 390 12.39 1.79 14.75
CA LEU A 390 11.10 2.46 14.59
C LEU A 390 9.92 1.47 14.41
N ARG A 391 10.19 0.25 13.94
CA ARG A 391 9.15 -0.77 13.67
C ARG A 391 9.41 -2.11 14.34
N TYR A 392 10.57 -2.28 14.97
CA TYR A 392 11.00 -3.57 15.46
C TYR A 392 11.53 -3.49 16.89
N ASN A 393 10.86 -4.23 17.77
CA ASN A 393 11.14 -4.22 19.21
C ASN A 393 11.95 -5.44 19.66
N LYS A 394 12.19 -6.44 18.80
CA LYS A 394 13.05 -7.60 19.14
C LYS A 394 14.53 -7.20 19.04
N ALA A 395 15.40 -8.05 19.58
CA ALA A 395 16.85 -7.88 19.49
C ALA A 395 17.29 -7.77 18.02
N LEU A 396 18.12 -6.77 17.74
CA LEU A 396 18.78 -6.55 16.46
C LEU A 396 20.29 -6.61 16.66
N PRO A 397 21.05 -7.05 15.64
CA PRO A 397 22.50 -6.97 15.65
C PRO A 397 23.00 -5.56 16.02
N PRO A 398 24.19 -5.45 16.62
CA PRO A 398 24.80 -4.16 16.92
C PRO A 398 25.09 -3.36 15.64
N ALA A 399 25.30 -2.06 15.79
CA ALA A 399 25.39 -1.12 14.66
C ALA A 399 26.50 -1.46 13.65
N ASP A 400 27.61 -2.05 14.10
CA ASP A 400 28.73 -2.49 13.26
C ASP A 400 28.39 -3.72 12.39
N GLN A 401 27.32 -4.45 12.71
CA GLN A 401 26.92 -5.70 12.05
C GLN A 401 25.56 -5.64 11.36
N ILE A 402 24.70 -4.67 11.74
CA ILE A 402 23.30 -4.62 11.32
C ILE A 402 23.11 -4.62 9.80
N CYS A 403 23.90 -3.83 9.05
CA CYS A 403 23.74 -3.75 7.59
C CYS A 403 24.07 -5.08 6.92
N ARG A 404 25.17 -5.73 7.29
CA ARG A 404 25.54 -7.04 6.75
C ARG A 404 24.56 -8.13 7.15
N ALA A 405 24.08 -8.11 8.40
CA ALA A 405 23.09 -9.07 8.88
C ALA A 405 21.76 -8.95 8.13
N ILE A 406 21.27 -7.72 7.92
CA ILE A 406 20.08 -7.47 7.11
C ILE A 406 20.31 -7.95 5.68
N ALA A 407 21.40 -7.52 5.03
CA ALA A 407 21.73 -7.89 3.66
C ALA A 407 21.76 -9.41 3.44
N ALA A 408 22.35 -10.17 4.38
CA ALA A 408 22.38 -11.63 4.35
C ALA A 408 20.98 -12.26 4.57
N GLY A 409 20.09 -11.60 5.31
CA GLY A 409 18.76 -12.10 5.62
C GLY A 409 17.71 -11.88 4.52
N LEU A 410 17.86 -10.85 3.68
CA LEU A 410 16.84 -10.48 2.68
C LEU A 410 16.53 -11.61 1.69
N GLY A 411 17.51 -12.45 1.36
CA GLY A 411 17.36 -13.58 0.42
C GLY A 411 16.75 -14.86 1.01
N ARG A 412 16.41 -14.90 2.30
CA ARG A 412 15.95 -16.15 2.96
C ARG A 412 14.60 -16.62 2.45
N ARG A 413 13.62 -15.72 2.28
CA ARG A 413 12.29 -16.08 1.76
C ARG A 413 12.38 -16.65 0.35
N GLU A 414 13.09 -15.95 -0.52
CA GLU A 414 13.38 -16.40 -1.89
C GLU A 414 14.00 -17.80 -1.90
N SER A 415 15.00 -18.04 -1.04
CA SER A 415 15.67 -19.34 -0.94
C SER A 415 14.72 -20.46 -0.50
N VAL A 416 13.83 -20.19 0.45
CA VAL A 416 12.79 -21.14 0.90
C VAL A 416 11.83 -21.48 -0.25
N ILE A 417 11.36 -20.48 -0.97
CA ILE A 417 10.41 -20.66 -2.09
C ILE A 417 11.06 -21.39 -3.24
N SER A 418 12.28 -20.99 -3.62
CA SER A 418 13.08 -21.65 -4.67
C SER A 418 13.35 -23.11 -4.35
N GLN A 419 13.77 -23.42 -3.11
CA GLN A 419 14.00 -24.80 -2.68
C GLN A 419 12.71 -25.63 -2.73
N TRP A 420 11.59 -25.05 -2.28
CA TRP A 420 10.30 -25.72 -2.34
C TRP A 420 9.82 -25.97 -3.77
N CYS A 421 9.93 -24.99 -4.67
CA CYS A 421 9.58 -25.16 -6.08
C CYS A 421 10.39 -26.29 -6.72
N ARG A 422 11.70 -26.39 -6.42
CA ARG A 422 12.55 -27.50 -6.86
C ARG A 422 12.05 -28.85 -6.34
N GLN A 423 11.65 -28.93 -5.06
CA GLN A 423 11.12 -30.15 -4.46
C GLN A 423 9.81 -30.62 -5.10
N GLU A 424 8.94 -29.69 -5.47
CA GLU A 424 7.66 -29.98 -6.14
C GLU A 424 7.78 -30.08 -7.67
N SER A 425 9.00 -29.94 -8.21
CA SER A 425 9.25 -29.89 -9.66
C SER A 425 8.45 -28.79 -10.38
N ILE A 426 8.29 -27.63 -9.73
CA ILE A 426 7.69 -26.42 -10.31
C ILE A 426 8.83 -25.51 -10.80
N PRO A 427 8.87 -25.12 -12.09
CA PRO A 427 9.83 -24.14 -12.59
C PRO A 427 9.81 -22.84 -11.79
N PHE A 428 10.99 -22.36 -11.40
CA PHE A 428 11.17 -21.15 -10.60
C PHE A 428 12.12 -20.17 -11.28
N VAL A 429 11.72 -18.90 -11.36
CA VAL A 429 12.50 -17.81 -11.97
C VAL A 429 12.68 -16.69 -10.95
N SER A 430 13.93 -16.42 -10.56
CA SER A 430 14.25 -15.26 -9.73
C SER A 430 14.57 -14.03 -10.58
N LEU A 431 13.99 -12.89 -10.23
CA LEU A 431 14.33 -11.59 -10.84
C LEU A 431 15.43 -10.84 -10.07
N THR A 432 15.84 -11.34 -8.91
CA THR A 432 16.67 -10.62 -7.93
C THR A 432 18.03 -10.22 -8.47
N SER A 433 18.78 -11.14 -9.05
CA SER A 433 20.14 -10.85 -9.54
C SER A 433 20.13 -9.85 -10.70
N ALA A 434 19.26 -10.06 -11.69
CA ALA A 434 19.18 -9.19 -12.87
C ALA A 434 18.75 -7.76 -12.52
N LEU A 435 17.78 -7.60 -11.63
CA LEU A 435 17.36 -6.28 -11.15
C LEU A 435 18.47 -5.59 -10.35
N ARG A 436 19.22 -6.36 -9.53
CA ARG A 436 20.34 -5.85 -8.73
C ARG A 436 21.50 -5.39 -9.61
N GLU A 437 21.92 -6.20 -10.56
CA GLU A 437 22.97 -5.88 -11.52
C GLU A 437 22.63 -4.61 -12.31
N ALA A 438 21.39 -4.50 -12.78
CA ALA A 438 20.94 -3.29 -13.47
C ALA A 438 20.94 -2.05 -12.57
N CYS A 439 20.45 -2.15 -11.33
CA CYS A 439 20.51 -1.05 -10.37
C CYS A 439 21.96 -0.64 -10.04
N MET A 440 22.87 -1.60 -9.88
CA MET A 440 24.30 -1.33 -9.71
C MET A 440 24.93 -0.66 -10.93
N GLY A 441 24.43 -0.96 -12.13
CA GLY A 441 24.80 -0.27 -13.38
C GLY A 441 24.15 1.11 -13.58
N GLY A 442 23.40 1.64 -12.61
CA GLY A 442 22.75 2.95 -12.68
C GLY A 442 21.46 2.97 -13.50
N ARG A 443 20.89 1.80 -13.81
CA ARG A 443 19.55 1.69 -14.41
C ARG A 443 18.50 1.71 -13.29
N PRO A 444 17.59 2.69 -13.25
CA PRO A 444 16.60 2.80 -12.18
C PRO A 444 15.48 1.78 -12.38
N CYS A 445 15.65 0.54 -11.90
CA CYS A 445 14.65 -0.53 -12.04
C CYS A 445 13.40 -0.30 -11.20
N TYR A 446 13.50 0.51 -10.14
CA TYR A 446 12.39 0.90 -9.28
C TYR A 446 12.26 2.42 -9.26
N TYR A 447 11.06 2.89 -8.95
CA TYR A 447 10.86 4.28 -8.57
C TYR A 447 11.60 4.62 -7.27
N THR A 448 12.03 5.88 -7.14
CA THR A 448 12.72 6.37 -5.96
C THR A 448 11.79 6.33 -4.76
N TYR A 449 10.60 6.91 -4.88
CA TYR A 449 9.66 7.11 -3.78
C TYR A 449 8.53 6.07 -3.75
N ASP A 450 8.20 5.47 -4.89
CA ASP A 450 7.23 4.39 -4.99
C ASP A 450 7.94 3.02 -4.98
N GLN A 451 7.28 1.98 -4.46
CA GLN A 451 7.84 0.63 -4.32
C GLN A 451 7.86 -0.16 -5.64
N HIS A 452 7.10 0.25 -6.65
CA HIS A 452 6.93 -0.48 -7.90
C HIS A 452 8.12 -0.33 -8.84
N TRP A 453 8.19 -1.22 -9.83
CA TRP A 453 9.15 -1.12 -10.91
C TRP A 453 8.86 0.08 -11.81
N SER A 454 9.93 0.69 -12.31
CA SER A 454 9.84 1.61 -13.45
C SER A 454 9.63 0.82 -14.75
N PRO A 455 9.40 1.48 -15.90
CA PRO A 455 9.39 0.81 -17.21
C PRO A 455 10.65 -0.04 -17.46
N ILE A 456 11.80 0.37 -16.91
CA ILE A 456 13.08 -0.36 -17.02
C ILE A 456 13.06 -1.64 -16.18
N GLY A 457 12.46 -1.61 -14.98
CA GLY A 457 12.31 -2.82 -14.17
C GLY A 457 11.40 -3.85 -14.83
N HIS A 458 10.29 -3.40 -15.43
CA HIS A 458 9.41 -4.26 -16.22
C HIS A 458 10.09 -4.87 -17.45
N GLU A 459 10.92 -4.09 -18.17
CA GLU A 459 11.74 -4.58 -19.28
C GLU A 459 12.67 -5.72 -18.84
N ILE A 460 13.39 -5.54 -17.72
CA ILE A 460 14.31 -6.55 -17.19
C ILE A 460 13.55 -7.80 -16.74
N ALA A 461 12.42 -7.63 -16.04
CA ALA A 461 11.58 -8.75 -15.62
C ALA A 461 11.12 -9.58 -16.82
N ALA A 462 10.61 -8.94 -17.88
CA ALA A 462 10.18 -9.62 -19.10
C ALA A 462 11.33 -10.39 -19.78
N LYS A 463 12.53 -9.80 -19.85
CA LYS A 463 13.73 -10.46 -20.42
C LYS A 463 14.14 -11.71 -19.65
N VAL A 464 14.17 -11.64 -18.32
CA VAL A 464 14.56 -12.78 -17.46
C VAL A 464 13.53 -13.91 -17.54
N ILE A 465 12.24 -13.57 -17.53
CA ILE A 465 11.15 -14.54 -17.65
C ILE A 465 11.20 -15.20 -19.04
N SER A 466 11.27 -14.41 -20.12
CA SER A 466 11.40 -14.90 -21.49
C SER A 466 12.55 -15.89 -21.66
N ALA A 467 13.76 -15.53 -21.19
CA ALA A 467 14.93 -16.39 -21.26
C ALA A 467 14.74 -17.72 -20.50
N SER A 468 14.02 -17.69 -19.37
CA SER A 468 13.73 -18.88 -18.58
C SER A 468 12.71 -19.80 -19.25
N LEU A 469 11.68 -19.25 -19.90
CA LEU A 469 10.67 -20.03 -20.62
C LEU A 469 11.25 -20.75 -21.86
N ASN A 470 12.24 -20.16 -22.51
CA ASN A 470 12.94 -20.80 -23.63
C ASN A 470 13.78 -22.00 -23.17
N LYS A 471 14.47 -21.89 -22.03
CA LYS A 471 15.26 -22.98 -21.45
C LYS A 471 14.40 -24.17 -21.02
N SER A 472 13.24 -23.92 -20.41
CA SER A 472 12.32 -24.99 -20.01
C SER A 472 11.64 -25.68 -21.20
N THR A 473 11.36 -24.93 -22.28
CA THR A 473 10.82 -25.51 -23.51
C THR A 473 11.83 -26.45 -24.19
N LEU A 474 13.13 -26.14 -24.16
CA LEU A 474 14.20 -27.00 -24.68
C LEU A 474 14.36 -28.30 -23.88
N ALA A 475 14.30 -28.24 -22.54
CA ALA A 475 14.38 -29.43 -21.69
C ALA A 475 13.22 -30.42 -21.89
N HIS A 476 12.06 -29.96 -22.40
CA HIS A 476 10.90 -30.82 -22.67
C HIS A 476 10.93 -31.45 -24.07
N VAL A 477 11.72 -30.90 -25.01
CA VAL A 477 11.93 -31.44 -26.37
C VAL A 477 13.03 -32.52 -26.38
N GLU A 478 14.06 -32.38 -25.54
CA GLU A 478 15.14 -33.38 -25.44
C GLU A 478 14.77 -34.63 -24.61
N GLY A 479 13.66 -34.58 -23.87
CA GLY A 479 13.17 -35.66 -23.02
C GLY A 479 12.03 -36.49 -23.60
N ARG A 480 11.79 -36.45 -24.91
CA ARG A 480 10.78 -37.27 -25.61
C ARG A 480 11.40 -38.23 -26.60
#